data_AF-A0A938V847-F1
#
_entry.id   AF-A0A938V847-F1
#
_cell.length_a   1.000
_cell.length_b   1.000
_cell.length_c   1.000
_cell.angle_alpha   90.00
_cell.angle_beta   90.00
_cell.angle_gamma   90.00
#
_symmetry.space_group_name_H-M   'P 1'
#
loop_
_entity.id
_entity.type
_entity.pdbx_description
1 polymer ?
#
loop_
_entity_poly.entity_id
_entity_poly.type
_entity_poly.pdbx_seq_one_letter_code
_entity_poly.pdbx_strand_id
1 'polypeptide(L)'
;MRCSKVRKLLTPYLDQELSGGMRPRLEKHLQSCGSCSQYTQQLKAVDAILQREDVAEMPGWLQERIIGQIKTHEPQRQSIRRRWKLLLVPITLALLLSLYTGTLVGIKTLTIEETETTKANTIVYSETTLYDLGLLNGDYDE
;
A
#
# COMPACT_ATOMS: atom_id res chain seq x y z
N MET A 1 28.80 40.74 -0.20
CA MET A 1 27.85 40.60 0.94
C MET A 1 28.36 41.42 2.12
N ARG A 2 27.54 41.72 3.14
CA ARG A 2 27.99 42.36 4.38
C ARG A 2 28.68 41.32 5.29
N CYS A 3 29.79 41.69 5.93
CA CYS A 3 30.57 40.78 6.79
C CYS A 3 29.73 40.18 7.94
N SER A 4 28.80 40.95 8.50
CA SER A 4 27.86 40.49 9.53
C SER A 4 26.91 39.38 9.03
N LYS A 5 26.47 39.44 7.76
CA LYS A 5 25.69 38.36 7.14
C LYS A 5 26.55 37.14 6.87
N VAL A 6 27.81 37.34 6.47
CA VAL A 6 28.75 36.23 6.23
C VAL A 6 29.02 35.46 7.51
N ARG A 7 29.34 36.13 8.63
CA ARG A 7 29.57 35.46 9.93
C ARG A 7 28.43 34.52 10.34
N LYS A 8 27.16 34.91 10.13
CA LYS A 8 25.98 34.06 10.42
C LYS A 8 25.85 32.83 9.50
N LEU A 9 26.50 32.86 8.34
CA LEU A 9 26.44 31.80 7.32
C LEU A 9 27.68 30.90 7.34
N LEU A 10 28.65 31.14 8.24
CA LEU A 10 29.86 30.34 8.31
C LEU A 10 29.63 28.98 8.96
N THR A 11 28.80 28.88 10.00
CA THR A 11 28.40 27.61 10.61
C THR A 11 27.78 26.67 9.55
N PRO A 12 26.64 26.99 8.91
CA PRO A 12 26.07 26.14 7.85
C PRO A 12 26.94 26.03 6.57
N TYR A 13 28.01 26.81 6.43
CA TYR A 13 29.00 26.62 5.38
C TYR A 13 30.00 25.50 5.71
N LEU A 14 30.46 25.45 6.96
CA LEU A 14 31.34 24.41 7.47
C LEU A 14 30.59 23.07 7.55
N ASP A 15 29.36 23.10 8.05
CA ASP A 15 28.45 21.94 8.15
C ASP A 15 27.88 21.48 6.78
N GLN A 16 28.24 22.17 5.69
CA GLN A 16 27.81 21.92 4.31
C GLN A 16 26.31 22.09 4.00
N GLU A 17 25.53 22.62 4.95
CA GLU A 17 24.07 22.84 4.85
C GLU A 17 23.64 24.03 3.95
N LEU A 18 24.58 24.86 3.46
CA LEU A 18 24.24 26.00 2.61
C LEU A 18 23.65 25.63 1.24
N SER A 19 22.42 26.09 1.00
CA SER A 19 21.74 25.96 -0.28
C SER A 19 22.46 26.66 -1.44
N GLY A 20 22.38 26.07 -2.64
CA GLY A 20 23.33 26.28 -3.75
C GLY A 20 23.51 27.73 -4.23
N GLY A 21 22.52 28.61 -4.10
CA GLY A 21 22.64 30.02 -4.49
C GLY A 21 23.45 30.89 -3.52
N MET A 22 23.63 30.46 -2.28
CA MET A 22 24.29 31.25 -1.22
C MET A 22 25.79 30.96 -1.10
N ARG A 23 26.18 29.69 -1.27
CA ARG A 23 27.58 29.24 -1.20
C ARG A 23 28.55 30.02 -2.11
N PRO A 24 28.33 30.16 -3.44
CA PRO A 24 29.25 30.91 -4.31
C PRO A 24 29.30 32.43 -3.99
N ARG A 25 28.24 32.99 -3.39
CA ARG A 25 28.21 34.39 -2.94
C ARG A 25 29.03 34.60 -1.66
N LEU A 26 29.07 33.59 -0.79
CA LEU A 26 29.91 33.54 0.41
C LEU A 26 31.38 33.39 0.01
N GLU A 27 31.70 32.44 -0.85
CA GLU A 27 33.07 32.13 -1.30
C GLU A 27 33.73 33.34 -1.98
N LYS A 28 33.02 34.05 -2.88
CA LYS A 28 33.48 35.33 -3.45
C LYS A 28 33.77 36.40 -2.39
N HIS A 29 33.06 36.40 -1.26
CA HIS A 29 33.35 37.33 -0.16
C HIS A 29 34.56 36.89 0.67
N LEU A 30 34.75 35.59 0.90
CA LEU A 30 35.93 35.07 1.59
C LEU A 30 37.22 35.33 0.79
N GLN A 31 37.16 35.26 -0.54
CA GLN A 31 38.26 35.64 -1.43
C GLN A 31 38.60 37.14 -1.41
N SER A 32 37.63 38.02 -1.12
CA SER A 32 37.80 39.48 -1.17
C SER A 32 37.94 40.15 0.21
N CYS A 33 37.61 39.46 1.30
CA CYS A 33 37.61 40.02 2.65
C CYS A 33 38.52 39.22 3.60
N GLY A 34 39.76 39.70 3.77
CA GLY A 34 40.77 39.06 4.62
C GLY A 34 40.29 38.80 6.06
N SER A 35 39.53 39.72 6.67
CA SER A 35 39.01 39.54 8.04
C SER A 35 37.97 38.42 8.17
N CYS A 36 37.17 38.17 7.12
CA CYS A 36 36.25 37.03 7.10
C CYS A 36 36.99 35.73 6.77
N SER A 37 38.01 35.77 5.90
CA SER A 37 38.88 34.63 5.60
C SER A 37 39.64 34.14 6.84
N GLN A 38 40.28 35.07 7.57
CA GLN A 38 40.97 34.77 8.83
C GLN A 38 40.02 34.18 9.89
N TYR A 39 38.81 34.73 10.02
CA TYR A 39 37.80 34.20 10.93
C TYR A 39 37.34 32.78 10.52
N THR A 40 37.19 32.48 9.22
CA THR A 40 36.95 31.09 8.77
C THR A 40 38.12 30.15 9.05
N GLN A 41 39.36 30.61 8.96
CA GLN A 41 40.54 29.79 9.30
C GLN A 41 40.58 29.48 10.80
N GLN A 42 40.24 30.45 11.66
CA GLN A 42 40.12 30.23 13.11
C GLN A 42 39.05 29.19 13.45
N LEU A 43 37.86 29.27 12.84
CA LEU A 43 36.80 28.27 13.04
C LEU A 43 37.24 26.87 12.61
N LYS A 44 37.90 26.75 11.44
CA LYS A 44 38.45 25.46 10.96
C LYS A 44 39.57 24.92 11.86
N ALA A 45 40.36 25.78 12.48
CA ALA A 45 41.38 25.35 13.43
C ALA A 45 40.77 24.77 14.72
N VAL A 46 39.67 25.35 15.22
CA VAL A 46 38.92 24.80 16.36
C VAL A 46 38.29 23.46 16.00
N ASP A 47 37.62 23.37 14.86
CA ASP A 47 37.03 22.12 14.34
C ASP A 47 38.08 21.00 14.18
N ALA A 48 39.24 21.31 13.60
CA ALA A 48 40.36 20.37 13.47
C ALA A 48 40.99 19.94 14.81
N ILE A 49 40.85 20.71 15.89
CA ILE A 49 41.23 20.29 17.24
C ILE A 49 40.19 19.33 17.81
N LEU A 50 38.90 19.66 17.68
CA LEU A 50 37.80 18.83 18.17
C LEU A 50 37.73 17.46 17.47
N GLN A 51 38.02 17.40 16.17
CA GLN A 51 38.10 16.14 15.40
C GLN A 51 39.34 15.29 15.72
N ARG A 52 40.29 15.80 16.51
CA ARG A 52 41.54 15.12 16.85
C ARG A 52 41.47 14.37 18.19
N GLU A 53 40.44 14.63 18.98
CA GLU A 53 40.14 13.87 20.19
C GLU A 53 39.69 12.46 19.79
N ASP A 54 40.12 11.43 20.54
CA ASP A 54 39.69 10.06 20.26
C ASP A 54 38.16 9.96 20.35
N VAL A 55 37.51 9.66 19.23
CA VAL A 55 36.08 9.42 19.16
C VAL A 55 35.78 8.17 19.98
N ALA A 56 35.26 8.37 21.20
CA ALA A 56 34.95 7.30 22.13
C ALA A 56 34.14 6.19 21.44
N GLU A 57 34.60 4.95 21.57
CA GLU A 57 33.94 3.80 20.94
C GLU A 57 32.47 3.76 21.32
N MET A 58 31.60 3.77 20.31
CA MET A 58 30.16 3.73 20.53
C MET A 58 29.77 2.43 21.23
N PRO A 59 29.17 2.49 22.43
CA PRO A 59 28.85 1.27 23.17
C PRO A 59 27.78 0.45 22.46
N GLY A 60 28.00 -0.85 22.30
CA GLY A 60 27.14 -1.73 21.50
C GLY A 60 25.66 -1.71 21.89
N TRP A 61 25.35 -1.58 23.18
CA TRP A 61 23.96 -1.48 23.68
C TRP A 61 23.20 -0.25 23.15
N LEU A 62 23.90 0.81 22.73
CA LEU A 62 23.27 2.05 22.26
C LEU A 62 22.60 1.84 20.89
N GLN A 63 23.26 1.07 20.00
CA GLN A 63 22.69 0.70 18.70
C GLN A 63 21.39 -0.08 18.87
N GLU A 64 21.41 -1.11 19.72
CA GLU A 64 20.24 -1.94 20.01
C GLU A 64 19.09 -1.13 20.60
N ARG A 65 19.39 -0.23 21.55
CA ARG A 65 18.41 0.67 22.17
C ARG A 65 17.76 1.61 21.15
N ILE A 66 18.56 2.23 20.26
CA ILE A 66 18.04 3.12 19.21
C ILE A 66 17.12 2.35 18.24
N ILE A 67 17.59 1.21 17.74
CA ILE A 67 16.81 0.36 16.81
C ILE A 67 15.53 -0.16 17.48
N GLY A 68 15.60 -0.51 18.77
CA GLY A 68 14.45 -0.89 19.57
C GLY A 68 13.40 0.22 19.65
N GLN A 69 13.82 1.44 19.99
CA GLN A 69 12.90 2.59 20.09
C GLN A 69 12.24 2.95 18.76
N ILE A 70 12.98 2.90 17.63
CA ILE A 70 12.41 3.17 16.30
C ILE A 70 11.26 2.19 15.99
N LYS A 71 11.45 0.88 16.25
CA LYS A 71 10.42 -0.15 16.00
C LYS A 71 9.15 0.08 16.82
N THR A 72 9.25 0.54 18.07
CA THR A 72 8.08 0.88 18.90
C THR A 72 7.29 2.08 18.37
N HIS A 73 7.87 2.94 17.53
CA HIS A 73 7.20 4.10 16.94
C HIS A 73 6.65 3.87 15.51
N GLU A 74 6.63 2.62 15.01
CA GLU A 74 5.96 2.23 13.75
C GLU A 74 4.52 1.62 13.85
N PRO A 75 3.70 1.77 14.93
CA PRO A 75 2.52 0.93 15.14
C PRO A 75 1.38 1.15 14.12
N GLN A 76 1.30 2.33 13.48
CA GLN A 76 0.22 2.62 12.53
C GLN A 76 0.31 1.82 11.22
N ARG A 77 1.50 1.72 10.59
CA ARG A 77 1.63 1.00 9.31
C ARG A 77 1.38 -0.50 9.44
N GLN A 78 1.76 -1.10 10.57
CA GLN A 78 1.58 -2.55 10.78
C GLN A 78 0.12 -2.94 11.09
N SER A 79 -0.59 -2.14 11.89
CA SER A 79 -1.99 -2.43 12.24
C SER A 79 -2.94 -2.32 11.05
N ILE A 80 -2.77 -1.30 10.19
CA ILE A 80 -3.54 -1.13 8.95
C ILE A 80 -3.28 -2.32 8.02
N ARG A 81 -2.02 -2.66 7.75
CA ARG A 81 -1.66 -3.77 6.84
C ARG A 81 -2.15 -5.13 7.35
N ARG A 82 -2.19 -5.37 8.67
CA ARG A 82 -2.81 -6.57 9.27
C ARG A 82 -4.33 -6.59 9.05
N ARG A 83 -5.04 -5.49 9.33
CA ARG A 83 -6.50 -5.41 9.13
C ARG A 83 -6.89 -5.67 7.68
N TRP A 84 -6.21 -5.05 6.72
CA TRP A 84 -6.51 -5.23 5.29
C TRP A 84 -6.23 -6.66 4.82
N LYS A 85 -5.15 -7.32 5.29
CA LYS A 85 -4.93 -8.75 5.00
C LYS A 85 -6.04 -9.63 5.57
N LEU A 86 -6.48 -9.39 6.82
CA LEU A 86 -7.57 -10.15 7.45
C LEU A 86 -8.92 -9.95 6.75
N LEU A 87 -9.16 -8.78 6.15
CA LEU A 87 -10.36 -8.50 5.34
C LEU A 87 -10.32 -9.13 3.94
N LEU A 88 -9.14 -9.26 3.32
CA LEU A 88 -9.01 -9.84 1.97
C LEU A 88 -9.14 -11.37 1.94
N VAL A 89 -8.65 -12.07 2.97
CA VAL A 89 -8.74 -13.54 3.08
C VAL A 89 -10.17 -14.09 2.91
N PRO A 90 -11.20 -13.65 3.67
CA PRO A 90 -12.56 -14.17 3.52
C PRO A 90 -13.18 -13.88 2.15
N ILE A 91 -12.88 -12.72 1.55
CA ILE A 91 -13.34 -12.36 0.20
C ILE A 91 -12.76 -13.34 -0.83
N THR A 92 -11.46 -13.63 -0.78
CA THR A 92 -10.83 -14.59 -1.70
C THR A 92 -11.37 -16.01 -1.51
N LEU A 93 -11.65 -16.42 -0.27
CA LEU A 93 -12.21 -17.74 0.01
C LEU A 93 -13.65 -17.88 -0.52
N ALA A 94 -14.49 -16.85 -0.34
CA ALA A 94 -15.86 -16.84 -0.85
C ALA A 94 -15.92 -16.90 -2.38
N LEU A 95 -15.04 -16.16 -3.08
CA LEU A 95 -14.93 -16.21 -4.54
C LEU A 95 -14.50 -17.59 -5.04
N LEU A 96 -13.50 -18.22 -4.40
CA LEU A 96 -13.06 -19.58 -4.76
C LEU A 96 -14.16 -20.62 -4.51
N LEU A 97 -14.86 -20.55 -3.38
CA LEU A 97 -15.99 -21.45 -3.10
C LEU A 97 -17.13 -21.27 -4.10
N SER A 98 -17.49 -20.03 -4.44
CA SER A 98 -18.53 -19.73 -5.43
C SER A 98 -18.17 -20.23 -6.83
N LEU A 99 -16.89 -20.11 -7.23
CA LEU A 99 -16.41 -20.63 -8.51
C LEU A 99 -16.38 -22.17 -8.53
N TYR A 100 -15.99 -22.79 -7.41
CA TYR A 100 -15.95 -24.24 -7.27
C TYR A 100 -17.35 -24.87 -7.29
N THR A 101 -18.31 -24.30 -6.56
CA THR A 101 -19.70 -24.79 -6.61
C THR A 101 -20.36 -24.53 -7.95
N GLY A 102 -20.13 -23.35 -8.55
CA GLY A 102 -20.64 -22.99 -9.88
C GLY A 102 -20.15 -23.92 -10.98
N THR A 103 -18.85 -24.24 -11.01
CA THR A 103 -18.28 -25.20 -11.98
C THR A 103 -18.82 -26.61 -11.78
N LEU A 104 -18.96 -27.08 -10.52
CA LEU A 104 -19.52 -28.41 -10.23
C LEU A 104 -20.99 -28.56 -10.68
N VAL A 105 -21.80 -27.51 -10.53
CA VAL A 105 -23.20 -27.49 -10.97
C VAL A 105 -23.30 -27.36 -12.49
N GLY A 106 -22.55 -26.43 -13.10
CA GLY A 106 -22.60 -26.18 -14.55
C GLY A 106 -22.15 -27.37 -15.40
N ILE A 107 -21.17 -28.14 -14.93
CA ILE A 107 -20.76 -29.39 -15.62
C ILE A 107 -21.91 -30.41 -15.61
N LYS A 108 -22.64 -30.53 -14.49
CA LYS A 108 -23.76 -31.48 -14.39
C LYS A 108 -24.95 -31.11 -15.26
N THR A 109 -25.25 -29.83 -15.44
CA THR A 109 -26.35 -29.39 -16.31
C THR A 109 -26.07 -29.65 -17.79
N LEU A 110 -24.82 -29.48 -18.23
CA LEU A 110 -24.43 -29.71 -19.63
C LEU A 110 -24.43 -31.20 -20.01
N THR A 111 -24.21 -32.12 -19.05
CA THR A 111 -24.29 -33.57 -19.29
C THR A 111 -25.71 -34.15 -19.35
N ILE A 112 -26.77 -33.35 -19.13
CA ILE A 112 -28.16 -33.84 -19.13
C ILE A 112 -28.80 -33.74 -20.53
N GLU A 113 -28.24 -32.94 -21.45
CA GLU A 113 -28.87 -32.63 -22.74
C GLU A 113 -28.59 -33.69 -23.85
N GLU A 114 -27.66 -34.63 -23.62
CA GLU A 114 -27.13 -35.52 -24.67
C GLU A 114 -27.78 -36.93 -24.73
N THR A 115 -28.77 -37.24 -23.88
CA THR A 115 -29.34 -38.61 -23.77
C THR A 115 -30.72 -38.86 -24.42
N GLU A 116 -31.38 -37.86 -25.03
CA GLU A 116 -32.72 -38.06 -25.64
C GLU A 116 -32.80 -37.91 -27.17
N THR A 117 -31.69 -37.69 -27.87
CA THR A 117 -31.67 -37.61 -29.35
C THR A 117 -31.55 -38.98 -30.04
N THR A 118 -32.22 -40.04 -29.53
CA THR A 118 -32.41 -41.28 -30.31
C THR A 118 -33.69 -42.06 -29.96
N LYS A 119 -34.85 -41.61 -30.47
CA LYS A 119 -35.72 -42.47 -31.30
C LYS A 119 -36.81 -41.69 -32.04
N ALA A 120 -37.04 -42.10 -33.28
CA ALA A 120 -37.86 -41.38 -34.24
C ALA A 120 -39.37 -41.49 -34.00
N ASN A 121 -40.07 -40.41 -34.41
CA ASN A 121 -41.49 -40.27 -34.72
C ASN A 121 -42.36 -41.54 -34.74
N THR A 122 -43.46 -41.48 -33.98
CA THR A 122 -44.76 -41.96 -34.46
C THR A 122 -45.87 -41.06 -33.94
N ILE A 123 -46.37 -40.16 -34.80
CA ILE A 123 -47.60 -39.42 -34.53
C ILE A 123 -48.75 -40.39 -34.82
N VAL A 124 -49.49 -40.78 -33.79
CA VAL A 124 -50.72 -41.57 -33.92
C VAL A 124 -51.89 -40.71 -33.47
N TYR A 125 -52.68 -40.25 -34.43
CA TYR A 125 -54.02 -39.75 -34.17
C TYR A 125 -54.97 -40.94 -34.03
N SER A 126 -55.76 -41.01 -32.96
CA SER A 126 -56.93 -41.88 -32.88
C SER A 126 -58.04 -41.22 -32.06
N GLU A 127 -59.26 -41.61 -32.40
CA GLU A 127 -60.51 -40.88 -32.22
C GLU A 127 -61.36 -41.46 -31.05
N THR A 128 -62.42 -40.74 -30.63
CA THR A 128 -63.60 -41.27 -29.86
C THR A 128 -63.32 -41.79 -28.42
N THR A 129 -64.20 -41.86 -27.40
CA THR A 129 -65.56 -41.38 -27.03
C THR A 129 -65.71 -41.63 -25.48
N LEU A 130 -66.69 -41.19 -24.66
CA LEU A 130 -67.95 -40.42 -24.73
C LEU A 130 -68.17 -39.66 -23.37
N TYR A 131 -69.41 -39.35 -22.96
CA TYR A 131 -69.85 -38.68 -21.72
C TYR A 131 -69.88 -39.57 -20.45
N ASP A 132 -69.77 -38.96 -19.25
CA ASP A 132 -70.88 -38.75 -18.28
C ASP A 132 -70.39 -37.79 -17.16
N LEU A 133 -70.79 -36.51 -17.08
CA LEU A 133 -72.05 -35.93 -16.58
C LEU A 133 -72.30 -36.18 -15.07
N GLY A 134 -72.00 -35.17 -14.24
CA GLY A 134 -72.31 -35.18 -12.81
C GLY A 134 -71.85 -33.93 -12.05
N LEU A 135 -72.80 -33.23 -11.40
CA LEU A 135 -72.63 -32.12 -10.45
C LEU A 135 -72.26 -30.73 -11.02
N LEU A 136 -73.21 -30.17 -11.79
CA LEU A 136 -73.55 -28.75 -11.66
C LEU A 136 -74.62 -28.59 -10.57
N ASN A 137 -74.34 -27.81 -9.52
CA ASN A 137 -75.29 -26.98 -8.76
C ASN A 137 -74.55 -26.27 -7.60
N GLY A 138 -74.82 -24.97 -7.40
CA GLY A 138 -74.00 -24.06 -6.59
C GLY A 138 -73.68 -22.79 -7.38
N ASP A 139 -74.69 -22.08 -7.88
CA ASP A 139 -75.42 -21.02 -7.14
C ASP A 139 -74.69 -19.67 -7.29
N TYR A 140 -75.27 -18.77 -8.08
CA TYR A 140 -74.80 -17.41 -8.35
C TYR A 140 -76.02 -16.50 -8.53
N ASP A 141 -75.97 -15.32 -7.90
CA ASP A 141 -77.09 -14.38 -7.73
C ASP A 141 -77.50 -13.59 -9.01
N GLU A 142 -78.64 -12.89 -8.85
CA GLU A 142 -79.34 -11.92 -9.73
C GLU A 142 -80.31 -12.45 -10.82
#